data_AF-A0A9K3GTV9-F1
#
_entry.id   AF-A0A9K3GTV9-F1
#
_cell.length_a   1.000
_cell.length_b   1.000
_cell.length_c   1.000
_cell.angle_alpha   90.00
_cell.angle_beta   90.00
_cell.angle_gamma   90.00
#
_symmetry.space_group_name_H-M   'P 1'
#
loop_
_entity.id
_entity.type
_entity.pdbx_description
1 polymer ?
#
loop_
_entity_poly.entity_id
_entity_poly.type
_entity_poly.pdbx_seq_one_letter_code
_entity_poly.pdbx_strand_id
1 'polypeptide(L)'
;MMLGRRSLRLIRVPARLDKVVSSLQAEVQARAVAVTDLTARVSDAEKRADAAVEAKDVLVSSFNQLEADREWLRTHGIARIVEAIMNAPETSSGLDLVKERARDAGFKAGFNRCIGHINVLSAGGYTDQASGFRDVDTEGRLKAAVASFYDTPLACVGELDECLEVADYVDRLRMLYPDVEEEEPAGGVGGDAGTSGSK
;
A
#
# COMPACT_ATOMS: atom_id res chain seq x y z
N MET A 1 -72.59 50.16 63.96
CA MET A 1 -71.50 49.19 63.71
C MET A 1 -71.89 48.23 62.60
N MET A 2 -71.52 48.49 61.35
CA MET A 2 -71.48 47.49 60.27
C MET A 2 -70.55 48.00 59.15
N LEU A 3 -69.24 47.94 59.36
CA LEU A 3 -68.27 47.91 58.26
C LEU A 3 -68.38 46.52 57.62
N GLY A 4 -69.34 46.40 56.72
CA GLY A 4 -69.73 45.15 56.09
C GLY A 4 -68.59 44.51 55.30
N ARG A 5 -68.58 43.18 55.28
CA ARG A 5 -67.67 42.24 54.58
C ARG A 5 -67.22 42.64 53.15
N ARG A 6 -67.85 43.63 52.51
CA ARG A 6 -67.45 44.24 51.24
C ARG A 6 -66.14 45.04 51.35
N SER A 7 -65.93 45.79 52.43
CA SER A 7 -64.69 46.56 52.63
C SER A 7 -63.47 45.66 52.84
N LEU A 8 -63.64 44.53 53.55
CA LEU A 8 -62.60 43.52 53.71
C LEU A 8 -62.28 42.76 52.41
N ARG A 9 -63.25 42.56 51.50
CA ARG A 9 -62.97 41.99 50.17
C ARG A 9 -62.23 42.98 49.27
N LEU A 10 -62.61 44.25 49.28
CA LEU A 10 -61.98 45.32 48.50
C LEU A 10 -60.51 45.58 48.89
N ILE A 11 -60.14 45.37 50.16
CA ILE A 11 -58.74 45.51 50.63
C ILE A 11 -57.90 44.24 50.36
N ARG A 12 -58.53 43.06 50.33
CA ARG A 12 -57.82 41.77 50.21
C ARG A 12 -57.47 41.41 48.77
N VAL A 13 -58.17 41.96 47.78
CA VAL A 13 -57.89 41.82 46.34
C VAL A 13 -56.58 42.52 45.94
N PRO A 14 -56.34 43.81 46.26
CA PRO A 14 -55.09 44.48 45.92
C PRO A 14 -53.86 43.82 46.56
N ALA A 15 -53.93 43.43 47.84
CA ALA A 15 -52.83 42.72 48.50
C ALA A 15 -52.50 41.34 47.88
N ARG A 16 -53.49 40.66 47.29
CA ARG A 16 -53.26 39.39 46.55
C ARG A 16 -52.63 39.64 45.19
N LEU A 17 -53.05 40.71 44.51
CA LEU A 17 -52.47 41.15 43.24
C LEU A 17 -51.00 41.54 43.42
N ASP A 18 -50.65 42.33 44.43
CA ASP A 18 -49.26 42.71 44.70
C ASP A 18 -48.35 41.50 44.96
N LYS A 19 -48.87 40.49 45.66
CA LYS A 19 -48.14 39.24 45.89
C LYS A 19 -47.93 38.43 44.60
N VAL A 20 -48.92 38.40 43.72
CA VAL A 20 -48.81 37.73 42.42
C VAL A 20 -47.84 38.48 41.51
N VAL A 21 -47.90 39.81 41.47
CA VAL A 21 -47.00 40.65 40.66
C VAL A 21 -45.55 40.47 41.12
N SER A 22 -45.27 40.52 42.42
CA SER A 22 -43.93 40.29 42.96
C SER A 22 -43.41 38.87 42.69
N SER A 23 -44.27 37.85 42.79
CA SER A 23 -43.92 36.48 42.44
C SER A 23 -43.59 36.32 40.95
N LEU A 24 -44.42 36.89 40.06
CA LEU A 24 -44.19 36.86 38.62
C LEU A 24 -42.92 37.63 38.25
N GLN A 25 -42.66 38.77 38.89
CA GLN A 25 -41.46 39.54 38.67
C GLN A 25 -40.20 38.74 39.06
N ALA A 26 -40.23 38.01 40.17
CA ALA A 26 -39.14 37.11 40.56
C ALA A 26 -38.95 35.96 39.56
N GLU A 27 -40.05 35.36 39.08
CA GLU A 27 -39.99 34.29 38.07
C GLU A 27 -39.43 34.80 36.74
N VAL A 28 -39.85 35.98 36.28
CA VAL A 28 -39.33 36.61 35.05
C VAL A 28 -37.83 36.90 35.18
N GLN A 29 -37.37 37.39 36.32
CA GLN A 29 -35.94 37.62 36.56
C GLN A 29 -35.14 36.31 36.58
N ALA A 30 -35.65 35.27 37.25
CA ALA A 30 -35.02 33.96 37.25
C ALA A 30 -34.94 33.35 35.84
N ARG A 31 -36.02 33.49 35.04
CA ARG A 31 -36.05 33.05 33.64
C ARG A 31 -35.11 33.87 32.76
N ALA A 32 -34.99 35.18 32.98
CA ALA A 32 -34.06 36.02 32.23
C ALA A 32 -32.60 35.55 32.42
N VAL A 33 -32.19 35.26 33.66
CA VAL A 33 -30.86 34.70 33.96
C VAL A 33 -30.68 33.31 33.33
N ALA A 34 -31.69 32.45 33.40
CA ALA A 34 -31.64 31.13 32.76
C ALA A 34 -31.51 31.23 31.24
N VAL A 35 -32.19 32.18 30.60
CA VAL A 35 -32.08 32.40 29.15
C VAL A 35 -30.67 32.88 28.79
N THR A 36 -30.05 33.77 29.57
CA THR A 36 -28.68 34.21 29.26
C THR A 36 -27.65 33.08 29.41
N ASP A 37 -27.78 32.24 30.43
CA ASP A 37 -26.94 31.03 30.59
C ASP A 37 -27.13 30.06 29.42
N LEU A 38 -28.39 29.77 29.05
CA LEU A 38 -28.71 28.89 27.94
C LEU A 38 -28.17 29.43 26.61
N THR A 39 -28.29 30.73 26.35
CA THR A 39 -27.73 31.35 25.13
C THR A 39 -26.21 31.20 25.07
N ALA A 40 -25.50 31.38 26.18
CA ALA A 40 -24.05 31.16 26.22
C ALA A 40 -23.68 29.70 25.91
N ARG A 41 -24.37 28.75 26.55
CA ARG A 41 -24.13 27.31 26.35
C ARG A 41 -24.48 26.85 24.93
N VAL A 42 -25.52 27.40 24.32
CA VAL A 42 -25.90 27.14 22.93
C VAL A 42 -24.82 27.69 21.99
N SER A 43 -24.36 28.93 22.19
CA SER A 43 -23.27 29.50 21.37
C SER A 43 -21.98 28.69 21.45
N ASP A 44 -21.61 28.21 22.64
CA ASP A 44 -20.44 27.33 22.80
C ASP A 44 -20.64 25.94 22.18
N ALA A 45 -21.88 25.44 22.18
CA ALA A 45 -22.22 24.19 21.52
C ALA A 45 -22.19 24.30 19.99
N GLU A 46 -22.66 25.42 19.43
CA GLU A 46 -22.59 25.72 18.00
C GLU A 46 -21.13 25.77 17.53
N LYS A 47 -20.26 26.51 18.22
CA LYS A 47 -18.82 26.55 17.88
C LYS A 47 -18.16 25.18 17.91
N ARG A 48 -18.53 24.32 18.88
CA ARG A 48 -18.05 22.94 18.94
C ARG A 48 -18.58 22.08 17.80
N ALA A 49 -19.83 22.30 17.38
CA ALA A 49 -20.41 21.60 16.25
C ALA A 49 -19.70 21.99 14.94
N ASP A 50 -19.46 23.28 14.72
CA ASP A 50 -18.73 23.77 13.54
C ASP A 50 -17.31 23.18 13.49
N ALA A 51 -16.57 23.23 14.60
CA ALA A 51 -15.23 22.64 14.68
C ALA A 51 -15.22 21.12 14.42
N ALA A 52 -16.27 20.41 14.85
CA ALA A 52 -16.41 18.98 14.58
C ALA A 52 -16.72 18.69 13.10
N VAL A 53 -17.49 19.55 12.42
CA VAL A 53 -17.75 19.44 10.98
C VAL A 53 -16.46 19.61 10.18
N GLU A 54 -15.66 20.63 10.49
CA GLU A 54 -14.36 20.87 9.83
C GLU A 54 -13.40 19.70 10.05
N ALA A 55 -13.30 19.18 11.28
CA ALA A 55 -12.46 18.02 11.56
C ALA A 55 -12.91 16.77 10.79
N LYS A 56 -14.23 16.58 10.64
CA LYS A 56 -14.81 15.49 9.84
C LYS A 56 -14.49 15.67 8.36
N ASP A 57 -14.54 16.88 7.82
CA ASP A 57 -14.21 17.13 6.41
C ASP A 57 -12.71 16.88 6.12
N VAL A 58 -11.81 17.28 7.03
CA VAL A 58 -10.38 16.92 6.95
C VAL A 58 -10.18 15.39 6.97
N LEU A 59 -10.91 14.68 7.83
CA LEU A 59 -10.83 13.23 7.90
C LEU A 59 -11.36 12.55 6.63
N VAL A 60 -12.46 13.04 6.06
CA VAL A 60 -13.00 12.55 4.78
C VAL A 60 -11.99 12.75 3.66
N SER A 61 -11.35 13.91 3.58
CA SER A 61 -10.29 14.17 2.60
C SER A 61 -9.12 13.18 2.76
N SER A 62 -8.70 12.93 4.00
CA SER A 62 -7.62 11.99 4.29
C SER A 62 -7.99 10.55 3.93
N PHE A 63 -9.25 10.16 4.16
CA PHE A 63 -9.75 8.84 3.81
C PHE A 63 -9.80 8.63 2.30
N ASN A 64 -10.26 9.62 1.54
CA ASN A 64 -10.27 9.56 0.07
C ASN A 64 -8.85 9.43 -0.50
N GLN A 65 -7.88 10.14 0.08
CA GLN A 65 -6.47 10.01 -0.31
C GLN A 65 -5.95 8.59 -0.04
N LEU A 66 -6.23 8.04 1.15
CA LEU A 66 -5.84 6.67 1.49
C LEU A 66 -6.47 5.63 0.56
N GLU A 67 -7.72 5.84 0.15
CA GLU A 67 -8.40 4.97 -0.81
C GLU A 67 -7.73 5.02 -2.20
N ALA A 68 -7.39 6.22 -2.68
CA ALA A 68 -6.65 6.39 -3.93
C ALA A 68 -5.24 5.76 -3.88
N ASP A 69 -4.53 5.92 -2.77
CA ASP A 69 -3.22 5.32 -2.53
C ASP A 69 -3.28 3.80 -2.51
N ARG A 70 -4.26 3.25 -1.81
CA ARG A 70 -4.51 1.81 -1.76
C ARG A 70 -4.85 1.26 -3.13
N GLU A 71 -5.70 1.92 -3.89
CA GLU A 71 -6.11 1.47 -5.21
C GLU A 71 -4.92 1.48 -6.19
N TRP A 72 -4.10 2.53 -6.14
CA TRP A 72 -2.87 2.60 -6.94
C TRP A 72 -1.90 1.46 -6.61
N LEU A 73 -1.63 1.21 -5.33
CA LEU A 73 -0.76 0.10 -4.89
C LEU A 73 -1.27 -1.26 -5.34
N ARG A 74 -2.59 -1.46 -5.25
CA ARG A 74 -3.26 -2.71 -5.63
C ARG A 74 -3.17 -2.97 -7.13
N THR A 75 -3.38 -1.94 -7.94
CA THR A 75 -3.53 -2.08 -9.40
C THR A 75 -2.18 -1.99 -10.12
N HIS A 76 -1.27 -1.13 -9.65
CA HIS A 76 -0.01 -0.85 -10.34
C HIS A 76 1.21 -1.13 -9.46
N GLY A 77 1.22 -0.63 -8.22
CA GLY A 77 2.43 -0.57 -7.39
C GLY A 77 3.16 -1.91 -7.24
N ILE A 78 2.46 -2.98 -6.84
CA ILE A 78 3.08 -4.30 -6.64
C ILE A 78 3.63 -4.87 -7.96
N ALA A 79 2.87 -4.76 -9.04
CA ALA A 79 3.29 -5.29 -10.33
C ALA A 79 4.57 -4.60 -10.83
N ARG A 80 4.65 -3.27 -10.68
CA ARG A 80 5.83 -2.50 -11.07
C ARG A 80 7.06 -2.80 -10.21
N ILE A 81 6.88 -2.98 -8.90
CA ILE A 81 7.98 -3.39 -8.01
C ILE A 81 8.53 -4.76 -8.46
N VAL A 82 7.65 -5.73 -8.73
CA VAL A 82 8.08 -7.05 -9.20
C VAL A 82 8.77 -6.96 -10.56
N GLU A 83 8.23 -6.17 -11.49
CA GLU A 83 8.83 -5.92 -12.79
C GLU A 83 10.25 -5.34 -12.66
N ALA A 84 10.45 -4.35 -11.80
CA ALA A 84 11.76 -3.76 -11.54
C ALA A 84 12.76 -4.77 -10.96
N ILE A 85 12.33 -5.64 -10.04
CA ILE A 85 13.16 -6.70 -9.47
C ILE A 85 13.56 -7.73 -10.53
N MET A 86 12.61 -8.16 -11.38
CA MET A 86 12.90 -9.13 -12.44
C MET A 86 13.81 -8.55 -13.53
N ASN A 87 13.64 -7.27 -13.84
CA ASN A 87 14.41 -6.56 -14.86
C ASN A 87 15.70 -5.93 -14.34
N ALA A 88 16.05 -6.16 -13.06
CA ALA A 88 17.27 -5.63 -12.48
C ALA A 88 18.52 -6.11 -13.26
N PRO A 89 19.49 -5.22 -13.55
CA PRO A 89 20.68 -5.59 -14.30
C PRO A 89 21.49 -6.70 -13.60
N GLU A 90 21.49 -6.74 -12.27
CA GLU A 90 22.13 -7.77 -11.46
C GLU A 90 21.50 -9.15 -11.70
N THR A 91 20.16 -9.20 -11.83
CA THR A 91 19.43 -10.44 -12.15
C THR A 91 19.83 -10.97 -13.53
N SER A 92 19.86 -10.12 -14.55
CA SER A 92 20.23 -10.53 -15.92
C SER A 92 21.69 -11.00 -16.00
N SER A 93 22.63 -10.19 -15.48
CA SER A 93 24.06 -10.50 -15.51
C SER A 93 24.42 -11.73 -14.67
N GLY A 94 23.80 -11.90 -13.50
CA GLY A 94 23.98 -13.09 -12.68
C GLY A 94 23.42 -14.36 -13.34
N LEU A 95 22.25 -14.28 -13.98
CA LEU A 95 21.66 -15.40 -14.71
C LEU A 95 22.51 -15.81 -15.91
N ASP A 96 23.09 -14.85 -16.64
CA ASP A 96 23.96 -15.12 -17.77
C ASP A 96 25.26 -15.83 -17.34
N LEU A 97 25.84 -15.43 -16.20
CA LEU A 97 26.98 -16.13 -15.62
C LEU A 97 26.60 -17.57 -15.23
N VAL A 98 25.45 -17.79 -14.59
CA VAL A 98 24.98 -19.14 -14.24
C VAL A 98 24.80 -20.00 -15.50
N LYS A 99 24.19 -19.45 -16.56
CA LYS A 99 24.04 -20.15 -17.85
C LYS A 99 25.39 -20.50 -18.48
N GLU A 100 26.38 -19.61 -18.43
CA GLU A 100 27.73 -19.89 -18.90
C GLU A 100 28.36 -21.05 -18.12
N ARG A 101 28.36 -20.98 -16.78
CA ARG A 101 28.96 -22.03 -15.95
C ARG A 101 28.24 -23.37 -16.07
N ALA A 102 26.92 -23.35 -16.26
CA ALA A 102 26.15 -24.57 -16.50
C ALA A 102 26.53 -25.22 -17.84
N ARG A 103 26.77 -24.42 -18.88
CA ARG A 103 27.28 -24.93 -20.17
C ARG A 103 28.67 -25.54 -20.03
N ASP A 104 29.59 -24.88 -19.32
CA ASP A 104 30.94 -25.39 -19.08
C ASP A 104 30.92 -26.73 -18.32
N ALA A 105 30.14 -26.79 -17.23
CA ALA A 105 29.99 -28.00 -16.42
C ALA A 105 29.34 -29.14 -17.21
N GLY A 106 28.27 -28.85 -17.95
CA GLY A 106 27.61 -29.82 -18.83
C GLY A 106 28.53 -30.34 -19.93
N PHE A 107 29.34 -29.46 -20.54
CA PHE A 107 30.31 -29.86 -21.56
C PHE A 107 31.37 -30.81 -20.99
N LYS A 108 31.99 -30.47 -19.85
CA LYS A 108 32.98 -31.33 -19.20
C LYS A 108 32.38 -32.68 -18.81
N ALA A 109 31.19 -32.69 -18.23
CA ALA A 109 30.49 -33.92 -17.86
C ALA A 109 30.17 -34.80 -19.08
N GLY A 110 29.68 -34.20 -20.17
CA GLY A 110 29.40 -34.89 -21.43
C GLY A 110 30.65 -35.48 -22.07
N PHE A 111 31.74 -34.71 -22.14
CA PHE A 111 33.02 -35.18 -22.67
C PHE A 111 33.56 -36.39 -21.90
N ASN A 112 33.54 -36.31 -20.57
CA ASN A 112 33.98 -37.40 -19.70
C ASN A 112 33.10 -38.65 -19.86
N ARG A 113 31.79 -38.49 -20.04
CA ARG A 113 30.88 -39.60 -20.32
C ARG A 113 31.20 -40.28 -21.66
N CYS A 114 31.49 -39.50 -22.71
CA CYS A 114 31.88 -40.03 -24.01
C CYS A 114 33.19 -40.81 -23.95
N ILE A 115 34.21 -40.30 -23.25
CA ILE A 115 35.45 -41.04 -22.99
C ILE A 115 35.15 -42.36 -22.29
N GLY A 116 34.28 -42.34 -21.27
CA GLY A 116 33.86 -43.54 -20.57
C GLY A 116 33.28 -44.60 -21.51
N HIS A 117 32.39 -44.21 -22.43
CA HIS A 117 31.83 -45.13 -23.42
C HIS A 117 32.87 -45.65 -24.41
N ILE A 118 33.80 -44.80 -24.88
CA ILE A 118 34.86 -45.19 -25.82
C ILE A 118 35.82 -46.19 -25.17
N ASN A 119 36.21 -45.98 -23.91
CA ASN A 119 37.10 -46.86 -23.17
C ASN A 119 36.52 -48.27 -22.94
N VAL A 120 35.19 -48.42 -22.99
CA VAL A 120 34.55 -49.75 -22.97
C VAL A 120 34.76 -50.49 -24.29
N LEU A 121 34.77 -49.76 -25.41
CA LEU A 121 34.84 -50.32 -26.77
C LEU A 121 36.28 -50.43 -27.31
N SER A 122 37.22 -49.66 -26.77
CA SER A 122 38.63 -49.64 -27.15
C SER A 122 39.51 -49.87 -25.92
N ALA A 123 40.50 -50.75 -26.04
CA ALA A 123 41.52 -50.98 -25.00
C ALA A 123 42.46 -49.77 -24.75
N GLY A 124 42.21 -48.64 -25.42
CA GLY A 124 42.94 -47.39 -25.22
C GLY A 124 42.38 -46.66 -24.02
N GLY A 125 43.17 -46.46 -22.97
CA GLY A 125 42.80 -45.68 -21.79
C GLY A 125 42.72 -44.18 -22.11
N TYR A 126 41.70 -43.77 -22.89
CA TYR A 126 41.45 -42.37 -23.15
C TYR A 126 41.12 -41.67 -21.82
N THR A 127 41.66 -40.48 -21.67
CA THR A 127 41.53 -39.64 -20.48
C THR A 127 40.98 -38.29 -20.90
N ASP A 128 40.55 -37.47 -19.96
CA ASP A 128 40.08 -36.10 -20.21
C ASP A 128 41.21 -35.14 -20.63
N GLN A 129 42.36 -35.71 -20.99
CA GLN A 129 43.57 -35.00 -21.30
C GLN A 129 43.45 -34.00 -22.46
N ALA A 130 42.62 -34.32 -23.46
CA ALA A 130 42.35 -33.45 -24.60
C ALA A 130 41.22 -32.43 -24.33
N SER A 131 40.59 -32.47 -23.15
CA SER A 131 39.55 -31.52 -22.78
C SER A 131 40.14 -30.15 -22.49
N GLY A 132 39.53 -29.10 -23.04
CA GLY A 132 39.82 -27.70 -22.65
C GLY A 132 39.50 -27.40 -21.18
N PHE A 133 38.84 -28.31 -20.47
CA PHE A 133 38.47 -28.18 -19.06
C PHE A 133 39.19 -29.16 -18.13
N ARG A 134 40.27 -29.84 -18.54
CA ARG A 134 40.98 -30.88 -17.76
C ARG A 134 41.13 -30.51 -16.28
N ASP A 135 41.77 -29.38 -16.01
CA ASP A 135 42.09 -28.93 -14.64
C ASP A 135 41.11 -27.86 -14.10
N VAL A 136 39.98 -27.66 -14.77
CA VAL A 136 38.97 -26.69 -14.36
C VAL A 136 37.90 -27.37 -13.50
N ASP A 137 37.67 -26.87 -12.29
CA ASP A 137 36.54 -27.26 -11.46
C ASP A 137 35.26 -26.57 -11.95
N THR A 138 34.69 -27.07 -13.05
CA THR A 138 33.49 -26.49 -13.67
C THR A 138 32.26 -26.61 -12.77
N GLU A 139 32.15 -27.69 -11.99
CA GLU A 139 31.04 -27.91 -11.06
C GLU A 139 31.13 -26.95 -9.86
N GLY A 140 32.32 -26.80 -9.28
CA GLY A 140 32.55 -25.81 -8.22
C GLY A 140 32.32 -24.38 -8.70
N ARG A 141 32.71 -24.04 -9.93
CA ARG A 141 32.43 -22.73 -10.54
C ARG A 141 30.94 -22.50 -10.79
N LEU A 142 30.19 -23.51 -11.22
CA LEU A 142 28.73 -23.44 -11.32
C LEU A 142 28.10 -23.21 -9.94
N LYS A 143 28.50 -24.00 -8.94
CA LYS A 143 27.99 -23.86 -7.57
C LYS A 143 28.28 -22.46 -7.00
N ALA A 144 29.49 -21.94 -7.23
CA ALA A 144 29.86 -20.58 -6.81
C ALA A 144 29.05 -19.51 -7.54
N ALA A 145 28.80 -19.66 -8.85
CA ALA A 145 27.97 -18.73 -9.60
C ALA A 145 26.52 -18.73 -9.13
N VAL A 146 25.95 -19.91 -8.81
CA VAL A 146 24.59 -20.02 -8.25
C VAL A 146 24.52 -19.36 -6.87
N ALA A 147 25.50 -19.60 -5.99
CA ALA A 147 25.56 -18.94 -4.69
C ALA A 147 25.63 -17.41 -4.85
N SER A 148 26.55 -16.93 -5.69
CA SER A 148 26.69 -15.51 -6.01
C SER A 148 25.40 -14.90 -6.56
N PHE A 149 24.65 -15.60 -7.40
CA PHE A 149 23.39 -15.09 -7.95
C PHE A 149 22.36 -14.78 -6.85
N TYR A 150 22.22 -15.66 -5.85
CA TYR A 150 21.29 -15.46 -4.74
C TYR A 150 21.80 -14.49 -3.68
N ASP A 151 23.13 -14.39 -3.51
CA ASP A 151 23.75 -13.50 -2.52
C ASP A 151 23.93 -12.06 -3.04
N THR A 152 23.77 -11.81 -4.34
CA THR A 152 23.95 -10.47 -4.92
C THR A 152 22.78 -9.57 -4.55
N PRO A 153 23.00 -8.44 -3.86
CA PRO A 153 21.94 -7.49 -3.57
C PRO A 153 21.47 -6.81 -4.86
N LEU A 154 20.17 -6.56 -4.96
CA LEU A 154 19.59 -5.81 -6.06
C LEU A 154 19.49 -4.33 -5.66
N ALA A 155 20.08 -3.43 -6.46
CA ALA A 155 20.04 -1.99 -6.17
C ALA A 155 18.60 -1.47 -6.03
N CYS A 156 17.69 -1.93 -6.89
CA CYS A 156 16.28 -1.55 -6.86
C CYS A 156 15.57 -1.93 -5.54
N VAL A 157 16.00 -2.99 -4.85
CA VAL A 157 15.44 -3.37 -3.54
C VAL A 157 15.93 -2.42 -2.45
N GLY A 158 17.17 -1.95 -2.55
CA GLY A 158 17.69 -0.91 -1.64
C GLY A 158 16.94 0.41 -1.80
N GLU A 159 16.72 0.85 -3.03
CA GLU A 159 15.93 2.07 -3.32
C GLU A 159 14.48 1.93 -2.82
N LEU A 160 13.87 0.74 -2.99
CA LEU A 160 12.54 0.46 -2.46
C LEU A 160 12.50 0.58 -0.93
N ASP A 161 13.49 0.02 -0.23
CA ASP A 161 13.56 0.08 1.24
C ASP A 161 13.65 1.54 1.73
N GLU A 162 14.52 2.34 1.11
CA GLU A 162 14.63 3.78 1.39
C GLU A 162 13.34 4.56 1.09
N CYS A 163 12.56 4.11 0.10
CA CYS A 163 11.26 4.70 -0.22
C CYS A 163 10.21 4.41 0.85
N LEU A 164 10.21 3.22 1.45
CA LEU A 164 9.20 2.78 2.41
C LEU A 164 9.38 3.37 3.82
N GLU A 165 10.58 3.86 4.15
CA GLU A 165 10.90 4.46 5.46
C GLU A 165 10.32 5.87 5.68
N VAL A 166 9.69 6.48 4.67
CA VAL A 166 9.16 7.85 4.73
C VAL A 166 7.63 7.89 4.77
N ALA A 167 7.05 8.93 5.37
CA ALA A 167 5.59 9.05 5.54
C ALA A 167 4.82 9.17 4.23
N ASP A 168 5.44 9.73 3.19
CA ASP A 168 4.91 9.95 1.84
C ASP A 168 5.33 8.84 0.85
N TYR A 169 5.62 7.63 1.36
CA TYR A 169 6.16 6.53 0.56
C TYR A 169 5.38 6.25 -0.73
N VAL A 170 4.04 6.37 -0.74
CA VAL A 170 3.22 6.08 -1.93
C VAL A 170 3.52 7.07 -3.06
N ASP A 171 3.70 8.35 -2.75
CA ASP A 171 4.04 9.36 -3.75
C ASP A 171 5.47 9.14 -4.27
N ARG A 172 6.40 8.77 -3.39
CA ARG A 172 7.77 8.39 -3.81
C ARG A 172 7.76 7.13 -4.68
N LEU A 173 6.93 6.14 -4.36
CA LEU A 173 6.74 4.94 -5.18
C LEU A 173 6.16 5.28 -6.55
N ARG A 174 5.21 6.21 -6.65
CA ARG A 174 4.69 6.70 -7.94
C ARG A 174 5.75 7.40 -8.78
N MET A 175 6.69 8.11 -8.14
CA MET A 175 7.82 8.73 -8.85
C MET A 175 8.84 7.69 -9.32
N LEU A 176 9.11 6.68 -8.48
CA LEU A 176 10.07 5.61 -8.79
C LEU A 176 9.52 4.63 -9.83
N TYR A 177 8.22 4.35 -9.76
CA TYR A 177 7.49 3.43 -10.61
C TYR A 177 6.29 4.16 -11.23
N PRO A 178 6.53 5.04 -12.21
CA PRO A 178 5.47 5.82 -12.82
C PRO A 178 4.46 4.94 -13.55
N ASP A 179 3.22 5.41 -13.58
CA ASP A 179 2.17 4.80 -14.40
C ASP A 179 2.56 4.97 -15.87
N VAL A 180 3.12 3.91 -16.45
CA VAL A 180 3.28 3.82 -17.90
C VAL A 180 1.92 3.39 -18.43
N GLU A 181 1.26 4.26 -19.20
CA GLU A 181 0.11 3.87 -20.04
C GLU A 181 0.48 2.56 -20.73
N GLU A 182 -0.31 1.51 -20.53
CA GLU A 182 -0.12 0.26 -21.26
C GLU A 182 -0.18 0.59 -22.75
N GLU A 183 0.94 0.49 -23.47
CA GLU A 183 0.86 0.46 -24.93
C GLU A 183 -0.02 -0.73 -25.28
N GLU A 184 -1.20 -0.47 -25.85
CA GLU A 184 -2.03 -1.51 -26.43
C GLU A 184 -1.15 -2.37 -27.33
N PRO A 185 -1.12 -3.71 -27.15
CA PRO A 185 -0.32 -4.56 -28.01
C PRO A 185 -0.81 -4.37 -29.45
N ALA A 186 0.01 -3.72 -30.27
CA ALA A 186 -0.23 -3.57 -31.69
C ALA A 186 -0.54 -4.96 -32.28
N GLY A 187 -1.75 -5.11 -32.83
CA GLY A 187 -2.34 -6.37 -33.24
C GLY A 187 -1.37 -7.29 -34.00
N GLY A 188 -1.10 -8.45 -33.42
CA GLY A 188 -0.36 -9.53 -34.05
C GLY A 188 -1.31 -10.52 -34.72
N VAL A 189 -1.51 -10.35 -36.02
CA VAL A 189 -2.10 -11.37 -36.91
C VAL A 189 -1.20 -12.60 -36.95
N GLY A 190 -1.77 -13.78 -36.66
CA GLY A 190 -1.20 -15.09 -36.96
C GLY A 190 -2.24 -16.13 -36.53
N GLY A 191 -2.97 -16.78 -37.42
CA GLY A 191 -2.50 -17.49 -38.60
C GLY A 191 -3.05 -18.90 -38.45
N ASP A 192 -4.29 -19.08 -38.93
CA ASP A 192 -4.96 -20.36 -39.01
C ASP A 192 -4.08 -21.37 -39.76
N ALA A 193 -3.71 -22.45 -39.09
CA ALA A 193 -3.02 -23.59 -39.68
C ALA A 193 -3.66 -24.88 -39.15
N GLY A 194 -4.88 -25.14 -39.61
CA GLY A 194 -5.48 -26.46 -39.56
C GLY A 194 -4.65 -27.46 -40.39
N THR A 195 -4.06 -28.46 -39.74
CA THR A 195 -3.56 -29.65 -40.43
C THR A 195 -4.61 -30.75 -40.33
N SER A 196 -5.38 -30.97 -41.40
CA SER A 196 -6.18 -32.18 -41.56
C SER A 196 -5.27 -33.32 -42.03
N GLY A 197 -4.96 -34.24 -41.11
CA GLY A 197 -4.43 -35.56 -41.46
C GLY A 197 -5.57 -36.50 -41.78
N SER A 198 -5.86 -36.73 -43.05
CA SER A 198 -6.67 -37.87 -43.49
C SER A 198 -5.86 -39.15 -43.31
N LYS A 199 -6.50 -40.17 -42.75
CA LYS A 199 -6.00 -41.53 -42.63
C LYS A 199 -6.83 -42.45 -43.50
#